data_AF-A0A8T7FB51-F1
#
_entry.id   AF-A0A8T7FB51-F1
#
_cell.length_a   1.000
_cell.length_b   1.000
_cell.length_c   1.000
_cell.angle_alpha   90.00
_cell.angle_beta   90.00
_cell.angle_gamma   90.00
#
_symmetry.space_group_name_H-M   'P 1'
#
loop_
_entity.id
_entity.type
_entity.pdbx_description
1 polymer ?
#
loop_
_entity_poly.entity_id
_entity_poly.type
_entity_poly.pdbx_seq_one_letter_code
_entity_poly.pdbx_strand_id
1 'polypeptide(L)' 'EEWRQQYNQYRPHSSLGYLPPAVFADQARPSLQLA' A
#
# COMPACT_ATOMS: atom_id res chain seq x y z
N GLU A 1 -15.59 -9.77 -3.99
CA GLU A 1 -14.58 -8.72 -4.21
C GLU A 1 -14.16 -8.00 -2.94
N GLU A 2 -15.10 -7.75 -2.01
CA GLU A 2 -14.88 -7.06 -0.73
C GLU A 2 -13.61 -7.49 0.03
N TRP A 3 -13.33 -8.79 0.12
CA TRP A 3 -12.16 -9.32 0.82
C TRP A 3 -10.84 -8.70 0.31
N ARG A 4 -10.71 -8.48 -1.00
CA ARG A 4 -9.50 -7.95 -1.62
C ARG A 4 -9.34 -6.47 -1.32
N GLN A 5 -10.45 -5.73 -1.32
CA GLN A 5 -10.44 -4.31 -0.94
C GLN A 5 -10.05 -4.15 0.53
N GLN A 6 -10.62 -4.98 1.41
CA GLN A 6 -10.29 -4.97 2.83
C GLN A 6 -8.81 -5.32 3.08
N TYR A 7 -8.28 -6.33 2.37
CA TYR A 7 -6.88 -6.72 2.45
C TYR A 7 -5.93 -5.60 2.00
N ASN A 8 -6.21 -5.00 0.83
CA ASN A 8 -5.34 -3.99 0.25
C ASN A 8 -5.37 -2.66 1.03
N GLN A 9 -6.51 -2.27 1.59
CA GLN A 9 -6.70 -0.96 2.23
C GLN A 9 -6.44 -0.96 3.73
N TYR A 10 -6.73 -2.06 4.45
CA TYR A 10 -6.81 -2.01 5.93
C TYR A 10 -6.00 -3.09 6.66
N ARG A 11 -5.47 -4.12 5.99
CA ARG A 11 -4.74 -5.21 6.67
C ARG A 11 -3.23 -4.89 6.73
N PRO A 12 -2.65 -4.62 7.91
CA PRO A 12 -1.21 -4.44 8.04
C PRO A 12 -0.46 -5.76 7.92
N HIS A 13 0.74 -5.72 7.30
CA HIS A 13 1.60 -6.89 7.13
C HIS A 13 3.00 -6.63 7.70
N SER A 14 3.54 -7.57 8.47
CA SER A 14 4.87 -7.43 9.08
C SER A 14 5.99 -7.29 8.03
N SER A 15 5.86 -7.94 6.87
CA SER A 15 6.79 -7.81 5.74
C SER A 15 6.78 -6.42 5.09
N LEU A 16 5.71 -5.65 5.30
CA LEU A 16 5.56 -4.27 4.80
C LEU A 16 5.80 -3.24 5.92
N GLY A 17 6.45 -3.63 7.02
CA GLY A 17 6.67 -2.74 8.17
C GLY A 17 5.38 -2.41 8.92
N TYR A 18 4.44 -3.35 8.97
CA TYR A 18 3.09 -3.18 9.54
C TYR A 18 2.20 -2.17 8.80
N LEU A 19 2.44 -1.97 7.51
CA LEU A 19 1.59 -1.15 6.64
C LEU A 19 0.59 -2.00 5.82
N PRO A 20 -0.58 -1.46 5.47
CA PRO A 20 -1.42 -2.01 4.42
C PRO A 20 -0.75 -1.95 3.03
N PRO A 21 -1.07 -2.88 2.12
CA PRO A 21 -0.49 -2.90 0.77
C PRO A 21 -0.64 -1.58 0.01
N ALA A 22 -1.80 -0.91 0.11
CA ALA A 22 -2.03 0.36 -0.59
C ALA A 22 -1.11 1.49 -0.09
N VAL A 23 -0.88 1.56 1.23
CA VAL A 23 -0.01 2.58 1.84
C VAL A 23 1.46 2.31 1.46
N PHE A 24 1.89 1.05 1.55
CA PHE A 24 3.23 0.67 1.12
C PHE A 24 3.47 1.02 -0.35
N ALA A 25 2.50 0.71 -1.22
CA ALA A 25 2.58 1.03 -2.65
C ALA A 25 2.69 2.53 -2.89
N ASP A 26 1.93 3.35 -2.16
CA ASP A 26 1.98 4.82 -2.28
C ASP A 26 3.36 5.38 -1.91
N GLN A 27 3.96 4.88 -0.81
CA GLN A 27 5.31 5.25 -0.40
C GLN A 27 6.40 4.84 -1.41
N ALA A 28 6.16 3.76 -2.16
CA ALA A 28 7.09 3.26 -3.17
C ALA A 28 6.97 3.99 -4.52
N ARG A 29 5.99 4.89 -4.67
CA ARG A 29 5.83 5.66 -5.90
C ARG A 29 7.00 6.63 -6.01
N PRO A 30 7.86 6.50 -7.03
CA PRO A 30 8.85 7.54 -7.28
C PRO A 30 8.08 8.84 -7.51
N SER A 31 8.48 9.90 -6.81
CA SER A 31 7.99 11.24 -7.07
C SER A 31 8.32 11.56 -8.52
N LEU A 32 7.32 11.43 -9.40
CA LEU A 32 7.42 11.82 -10.79
C LEU A 32 7.48 13.35 -10.80
N GLN A 33 8.67 13.92 -10.55
CA GLN A 33 8.98 15.26 -10.99
C GLN A 33 9.09 15.20 -12.51
N LEU A 34 7.95 15.32 -13.18
CA LEU A 34 7.89 15.79 -14.55
C LEU A 34 8.36 17.24 -14.51
N ALA A 35 9.60 17.46 -14.96
CA ALA A 35 10.15 18.76 -15.29
C ALA A 35 9.39 19.39 -16.47
#